data_AF-A0A3M1HY28-F1
#
_entry.id   AF-A0A3M1HY28-F1
#
_cell.length_a   1.000
_cell.length_b   1.000
_cell.length_c   1.000
_cell.angle_alpha   90.00
_cell.angle_beta   90.00
_cell.angle_gamma   90.00
#
_symmetry.space_group_name_H-M   'P 1'
#
loop_
_entity.id
_entity.type
_entity.pdbx_description
1 polymer ?
#
loop_
_entity_poly.entity_id
_entity_poly.type
_entity_poly.pdbx_seq_one_letter_code
_entity_poly.pdbx_strand_id
1 'polypeptide(L)'
;KPEKREILKYKNQKKIFFNNGEEKEKILSLQIFTLNLIKGLKLSKDQLQKIWEISCKAQKLHQRYKGEEQKLYGEMEKSFSEFKKEDELNLGFSKNVERKTATTNHKYKVFKKRFCQEMNLLEDQVLKLLSPQQKERLKEYHPHIIPRKYWSPKEELWAFLKMIHKMSERRWNHFQNRALPRILKRRQRFIKKRCNFSLDEWLLFLEYLRSLSEKELRKQKKGILSQVWKETKEERIRRELAEIHKRKYGSIGKVGKYLLHPYSAEIIQKLLKKGESQ
;
A
#
# COMPACT_ATOMS: atom_id res chain seq x y z
N LYS A 1 -46.68 5.75 -12.57
CA LYS A 1 -45.26 5.35 -12.83
C LYS A 1 -44.64 4.61 -11.62
N PRO A 2 -45.12 3.42 -11.25
CA PRO A 2 -44.56 2.60 -10.17
C PRO A 2 -43.23 1.91 -10.54
N GLU A 3 -43.03 1.53 -11.81
CA GLU A 3 -41.83 0.80 -12.26
C GLU A 3 -40.51 1.58 -12.12
N LYS A 4 -40.53 2.91 -12.30
CA LYS A 4 -39.32 3.74 -12.11
C LYS A 4 -38.86 3.79 -10.64
N ARG A 5 -39.76 3.61 -9.67
CA ARG A 5 -39.41 3.58 -8.23
C ARG A 5 -38.82 2.23 -7.82
N GLU A 6 -39.28 1.12 -8.42
CA GLU A 6 -38.72 -0.22 -8.17
C GLU A 6 -37.36 -0.43 -8.81
N ILE A 7 -37.16 0.08 -10.04
CA ILE A 7 -35.85 0.05 -10.71
C ILE A 7 -34.80 0.86 -9.93
N LEU A 8 -35.20 1.98 -9.30
CA LEU A 8 -34.30 2.79 -8.47
C LEU A 8 -33.97 2.09 -7.13
N LYS A 9 -34.95 1.39 -6.52
CA LYS A 9 -34.72 0.52 -5.34
C LYS A 9 -33.73 -0.60 -5.67
N TYR A 10 -33.89 -1.29 -6.80
CA TYR A 10 -32.98 -2.37 -7.22
C TYR A 10 -31.57 -1.86 -7.54
N LYS A 11 -31.42 -0.70 -8.19
CA LYS A 11 -30.10 -0.08 -8.44
C LYS A 11 -29.42 0.33 -7.14
N ASN A 12 -30.16 0.87 -6.17
CA ASN A 12 -29.61 1.23 -4.86
C ASN A 12 -29.24 -0.01 -4.03
N GLN A 13 -30.05 -1.06 -4.05
CA GLN A 13 -29.74 -2.34 -3.39
C GLN A 13 -28.51 -3.02 -4.01
N LYS A 14 -28.38 -3.05 -5.35
CA LYS A 14 -27.15 -3.54 -6.00
C LYS A 14 -25.93 -2.69 -5.61
N LYS A 15 -26.03 -1.36 -5.58
CA LYS A 15 -24.92 -0.47 -5.16
C LYS A 15 -24.48 -0.74 -3.71
N ILE A 16 -25.43 -0.98 -2.81
CA ILE A 16 -25.16 -1.31 -1.40
C ILE A 16 -24.53 -2.70 -1.27
N PHE A 17 -25.01 -3.71 -2.00
CA PHE A 17 -24.45 -5.06 -1.98
C PHE A 17 -23.04 -5.14 -2.58
N PHE A 18 -22.77 -4.45 -3.70
CA PHE A 18 -21.44 -4.39 -4.29
C PHE A 18 -20.46 -3.58 -3.42
N ASN A 19 -20.89 -2.46 -2.83
CA ASN A 19 -20.06 -1.70 -1.89
C ASN A 19 -19.71 -2.50 -0.63
N ASN A 20 -20.65 -3.27 -0.08
CA ASN A 20 -20.43 -4.11 1.10
C ASN A 20 -19.47 -5.29 0.82
N GLY A 21 -19.45 -5.82 -0.40
CA GLY A 21 -18.50 -6.85 -0.83
C GLY A 21 -17.07 -6.31 -0.92
N GLU A 22 -16.88 -5.16 -1.57
CA GLU A 22 -15.57 -4.51 -1.69
C GLU A 22 -15.01 -4.04 -0.33
N GLU A 23 -15.86 -3.57 0.57
CA GLU A 23 -15.44 -3.13 1.90
C GLU A 23 -14.97 -4.32 2.75
N LYS A 24 -15.69 -5.45 2.71
CA LYS A 24 -15.25 -6.70 3.35
C LYS A 24 -13.92 -7.22 2.79
N GLU A 25 -13.73 -7.17 1.48
CA GLU A 25 -12.47 -7.57 0.84
C GLU A 25 -11.30 -6.68 1.26
N LYS A 26 -11.52 -5.35 1.33
CA LYS A 26 -10.52 -4.39 1.81
C LYS A 26 -10.15 -4.66 3.28
N ILE A 27 -11.13 -4.92 4.13
CA ILE A 27 -10.92 -5.26 5.55
C ILE A 27 -10.08 -6.54 5.68
N LEU A 28 -10.47 -7.61 4.99
CA LEU A 28 -9.75 -8.88 5.01
C LEU A 28 -8.32 -8.73 4.49
N SER A 29 -8.14 -7.99 3.40
CA SER A 29 -6.81 -7.70 2.84
C SER A 29 -5.92 -7.00 3.87
N LEU A 30 -6.44 -5.99 4.57
CA LEU A 30 -5.70 -5.28 5.62
C LEU A 30 -5.33 -6.19 6.78
N GLN A 31 -6.25 -7.03 7.24
CA GLN A 31 -5.97 -8.01 8.30
C GLN A 31 -4.84 -8.97 7.89
N ILE A 32 -4.88 -9.49 6.66
CA ILE A 32 -3.84 -10.36 6.10
C ILE A 32 -2.50 -9.61 6.02
N PHE A 33 -2.49 -8.36 5.55
CA PHE A 33 -1.27 -7.55 5.47
C PHE A 33 -0.67 -7.29 6.86
N THR A 34 -1.49 -7.02 7.87
CA THR A 34 -1.04 -6.87 9.25
C THR A 34 -0.42 -8.16 9.77
N LEU A 35 -1.07 -9.30 9.55
CA LEU A 35 -0.59 -10.61 9.97
C LEU A 35 0.76 -10.97 9.30
N ASN A 36 0.86 -10.74 8.00
CA ASN A 36 2.09 -10.98 7.24
C ASN A 36 3.24 -10.08 7.70
N LEU A 37 2.95 -8.81 8.01
CA LEU A 37 3.94 -7.89 8.55
C LEU A 37 4.43 -8.35 9.93
N ILE A 38 3.52 -8.70 10.85
CA ILE A 38 3.87 -9.18 12.20
C ILE A 38 4.78 -10.41 12.12
N LYS A 39 4.41 -11.40 11.30
CA LYS A 39 5.22 -12.61 11.06
C LYS A 39 6.60 -12.26 10.49
N GLY A 40 6.65 -11.29 9.59
CA GLY A 40 7.89 -10.81 8.98
C GLY A 40 8.88 -10.13 9.89
N LEU A 41 8.34 -9.32 10.80
CA LEU A 41 9.14 -8.58 11.77
C LEU A 41 9.73 -9.51 12.84
N LYS A 42 9.20 -10.73 13.01
CA LYS A 42 9.62 -11.69 14.04
C LYS A 42 9.70 -11.01 15.41
N LEU A 43 8.58 -10.39 15.81
CA LEU A 43 8.47 -9.66 17.07
C LEU A 43 8.57 -10.63 18.25
N SER A 44 9.26 -10.23 19.31
CA SER A 44 9.24 -10.98 20.58
C SER A 44 7.87 -10.88 21.26
N LYS A 45 7.59 -11.75 22.25
CA LYS A 45 6.35 -11.69 23.04
C LYS A 45 6.19 -10.32 23.72
N ASP A 46 7.26 -9.80 24.32
CA ASP A 46 7.25 -8.47 24.96
C ASP A 46 7.01 -7.33 23.97
N GLN A 47 7.61 -7.41 22.77
CA GLN A 47 7.35 -6.43 21.71
C GLN A 47 5.88 -6.49 21.27
N LEU A 48 5.33 -7.70 21.08
CA LEU A 48 3.92 -7.88 20.74
C LEU A 48 2.97 -7.32 21.80
N GLN A 49 3.25 -7.56 23.08
CA GLN A 49 2.46 -7.04 24.20
C GLN A 49 2.44 -5.51 24.22
N LYS A 50 3.61 -4.86 24.15
CA LYS A 50 3.71 -3.40 24.11
C LYS A 50 3.05 -2.80 22.86
N ILE A 51 3.21 -3.45 21.70
CA ILE A 51 2.56 -3.00 20.46
C ILE A 51 1.04 -3.16 20.58
N TRP A 52 0.54 -4.23 21.18
CA TRP A 52 -0.90 -4.43 21.42
C TRP A 52 -1.52 -3.28 22.22
N GLU A 53 -0.87 -2.85 23.30
CA GLU A 53 -1.33 -1.71 24.11
C GLU A 53 -1.43 -0.43 23.28
N ILE A 54 -0.44 -0.17 22.42
CA ILE A 54 -0.45 0.99 21.51
C ILE A 54 -1.55 0.82 20.44
N SER A 55 -1.74 -0.38 19.89
CA SER A 55 -2.83 -0.68 18.94
C SER A 55 -4.20 -0.47 19.57
N CYS A 56 -4.41 -0.79 20.84
CA CYS A 56 -5.65 -0.48 21.56
C CYS A 56 -5.91 1.03 21.66
N LYS A 57 -4.86 1.84 21.92
CA LYS A 57 -4.96 3.31 21.90
C LYS A 57 -5.32 3.82 20.49
N ALA A 58 -4.68 3.27 19.46
CA ALA A 58 -4.97 3.62 18.07
C ALA A 58 -6.41 3.24 17.66
N GLN A 59 -6.91 2.09 18.11
CA GLN A 59 -8.29 1.66 17.85
C GLN A 59 -9.31 2.65 18.44
N LYS A 60 -9.10 3.10 19.69
CA LYS A 60 -9.93 4.15 20.31
C LYS A 60 -9.87 5.46 19.52
N LEU A 61 -8.68 5.83 19.05
CA LEU A 61 -8.48 7.01 18.21
C LEU A 61 -9.29 6.89 16.92
N HIS A 62 -9.19 5.76 16.21
CA HIS A 62 -9.98 5.49 15.01
C HIS A 62 -11.49 5.56 15.26
N GLN A 63 -11.99 5.02 16.38
CA GLN A 63 -13.41 5.08 16.72
C GLN A 63 -13.90 6.50 16.93
N ARG A 64 -13.12 7.32 17.67
CA ARG A 64 -13.43 8.74 17.89
C ARG A 64 -13.51 9.50 16.56
N TYR A 65 -12.49 9.32 15.71
CA TYR A 65 -12.42 10.00 14.42
C TYR A 65 -13.46 9.49 13.41
N LYS A 66 -13.87 8.22 13.46
CA LYS A 66 -14.91 7.68 12.56
C LYS A 66 -16.24 8.44 12.69
N GLY A 67 -16.65 8.77 13.92
CA GLY A 67 -17.89 9.52 14.15
C GLY A 67 -17.83 10.96 13.63
N GLU A 68 -16.72 11.64 13.86
CA GLU A 68 -16.48 13.00 13.33
C GLU A 68 -16.34 13.01 11.80
N GLU A 69 -15.65 12.01 11.24
CA GLU A 69 -15.46 11.84 9.80
C GLU A 69 -16.80 11.65 9.08
N GLN A 70 -17.71 10.83 9.62
CA GLN A 70 -19.06 10.65 9.06
C GLN A 70 -19.86 11.95 9.00
N LYS A 71 -19.78 12.78 10.05
CA LYS A 71 -20.44 14.09 10.07
C LYS A 71 -19.85 15.02 9.00
N LEU A 72 -18.52 15.08 8.89
CA LEU A 72 -17.84 15.91 7.89
C LEU A 72 -18.08 15.44 6.45
N TYR A 73 -18.14 14.13 6.20
CA TYR A 73 -18.54 13.62 4.88
C TYR A 73 -19.96 14.03 4.52
N GLY A 74 -20.90 13.97 5.48
CA GLY A 74 -22.26 14.46 5.25
C GLY A 74 -22.32 15.95 4.91
N GLU A 75 -21.52 16.79 5.58
CA GLU A 75 -21.39 18.22 5.24
C GLU A 75 -20.75 18.43 3.87
N MET A 76 -19.71 17.66 3.53
CA MET A 76 -19.03 17.73 2.23
C MET A 76 -19.94 17.29 1.09
N GLU A 77 -20.66 16.18 1.24
CA GLU A 77 -21.58 15.67 0.23
C GLU A 77 -22.67 16.69 -0.10
N LYS A 78 -23.23 17.35 0.93
CA LYS A 78 -24.18 18.47 0.74
C LYS A 78 -23.54 19.63 -0.01
N SER A 79 -22.37 20.09 0.44
CA SER A 79 -21.66 21.23 -0.15
C SER A 79 -21.28 20.97 -1.62
N PHE A 80 -20.73 19.79 -1.92
CA PHE A 80 -20.37 19.40 -3.28
C PHE A 80 -21.57 19.11 -4.17
N SER A 81 -22.70 18.67 -3.61
CA SER A 81 -23.94 18.52 -4.37
C SER A 81 -24.51 19.87 -4.78
N GLU A 82 -24.45 20.89 -3.91
CA GLU A 82 -24.79 22.27 -4.25
C GLU A 82 -23.85 22.81 -5.34
N PHE A 83 -22.54 22.59 -5.18
CA PHE A 83 -21.52 22.95 -6.17
C PHE A 83 -21.77 22.32 -7.54
N LYS A 84 -22.06 21.02 -7.57
CA LYS A 84 -22.35 20.29 -8.81
C LYS A 84 -23.61 20.79 -9.51
N LYS A 85 -24.66 21.15 -8.76
CA LYS A 85 -25.89 21.70 -9.33
C LYS A 85 -25.66 23.03 -10.02
N GLU A 86 -24.83 23.91 -9.45
CA GLU A 86 -24.47 25.18 -10.08
C GLU A 86 -23.56 24.97 -11.30
N ASP A 87 -22.63 24.00 -11.24
CA ASP A 87 -21.79 23.59 -12.38
C ASP A 87 -22.65 23.11 -13.56
N GLU A 88 -23.65 22.26 -13.30
CA GLU A 88 -24.59 21.74 -14.30
C GLU A 88 -25.43 22.84 -14.97
N LEU A 89 -25.59 24.00 -14.32
CA LEU A 89 -26.31 25.15 -14.88
C LEU A 89 -25.42 26.04 -15.77
N ASN A 90 -24.09 25.87 -15.76
CA ASN A 90 -23.13 26.67 -16.55
C ASN A 90 -23.21 28.20 -16.35
N LEU A 91 -23.70 28.66 -15.19
CA LEU A 91 -23.85 30.09 -14.88
C LEU A 91 -22.73 30.63 -13.97
N GLY A 92 -21.68 29.84 -13.74
CA GLY A 92 -20.67 30.11 -12.72
C GLY A 92 -21.14 29.78 -11.30
N PHE A 93 -20.23 29.84 -10.32
CA PHE A 93 -20.53 29.48 -8.93
C PHE A 93 -20.94 30.70 -8.12
N SER A 94 -21.98 30.54 -7.30
CA SER A 94 -22.37 31.56 -6.34
C SER A 94 -21.31 31.69 -5.24
N LYS A 95 -21.06 32.93 -4.79
CA LYS A 95 -20.11 33.20 -3.68
C LYS A 95 -20.44 32.38 -2.42
N ASN A 96 -21.72 32.06 -2.18
CA ASN A 96 -22.13 31.25 -1.05
C ASN A 96 -21.71 29.78 -1.19
N VAL A 97 -21.88 29.19 -2.37
CA VAL A 97 -21.49 27.80 -2.64
C VAL A 97 -19.98 27.63 -2.65
N GLU A 98 -19.23 28.58 -3.21
CA GLU A 98 -17.77 28.62 -3.11
C GLU A 98 -17.29 28.70 -1.65
N ARG A 99 -17.83 29.64 -0.87
CA ARG A 99 -17.45 29.82 0.54
C ARG A 99 -17.77 28.58 1.38
N LYS A 100 -18.97 28.01 1.25
CA LYS A 100 -19.36 26.79 1.96
C LYS A 100 -18.43 25.63 1.60
N THR A 101 -18.21 25.37 0.32
CA THR A 101 -17.35 24.28 -0.16
C THR A 101 -15.91 24.45 0.31
N ALA A 102 -15.36 25.66 0.22
CA ALA A 102 -14.03 25.97 0.71
C ALA A 102 -13.91 25.76 2.24
N THR A 103 -14.89 26.21 3.00
CA THR A 103 -14.93 26.07 4.46
C THR A 103 -14.99 24.60 4.88
N THR A 104 -15.90 23.83 4.28
CA THR A 104 -16.06 22.40 4.59
C THR A 104 -14.81 21.59 4.20
N ASN A 105 -14.22 21.88 3.04
CA ASN A 105 -12.96 21.27 2.63
C ASN A 105 -11.79 21.62 3.58
N HIS A 106 -11.73 22.88 4.05
CA HIS A 106 -10.75 23.30 5.04
C HIS A 106 -10.94 22.56 6.37
N LYS A 107 -12.16 22.46 6.89
CA LYS A 107 -12.50 21.68 8.09
C LYS A 107 -12.03 20.22 7.96
N TYR A 108 -12.32 19.57 6.84
CA TYR A 108 -11.88 18.20 6.59
C TYR A 108 -10.35 18.06 6.56
N LYS A 109 -9.64 19.01 5.94
CA LYS A 109 -8.17 19.02 5.92
C LYS A 109 -7.56 19.19 7.32
N VAL A 110 -8.10 20.09 8.13
CA VAL A 110 -7.66 20.31 9.52
C VAL A 110 -7.92 19.05 10.36
N PHE A 111 -9.12 18.48 10.24
CA PHE A 111 -9.50 17.23 10.89
C PHE A 111 -8.54 16.08 10.54
N LYS A 112 -8.27 15.85 9.24
CA LYS A 112 -7.36 14.81 8.77
C LYS A 112 -5.93 15.03 9.24
N LYS A 113 -5.47 16.29 9.29
CA LYS A 113 -4.15 16.65 9.80
C LYS A 113 -4.01 16.29 11.28
N ARG A 114 -5.00 16.63 12.11
CA ARG A 114 -5.03 16.29 13.54
C ARG A 114 -5.00 14.77 13.76
N PHE A 115 -5.81 14.04 13.01
CA PHE A 115 -5.81 12.57 13.03
C PHE A 115 -4.42 11.99 12.72
N CYS A 116 -3.80 12.46 11.64
CA CYS A 116 -2.46 12.00 11.24
C CYS A 116 -1.40 12.35 12.28
N GLN A 117 -1.48 13.51 12.92
CA GLN A 117 -0.55 13.90 13.98
C GLN A 117 -0.65 12.97 15.20
N GLU A 118 -1.87 12.73 15.69
CA GLU A 118 -2.10 11.82 16.82
C GLU A 118 -1.68 10.37 16.49
N MET A 119 -1.96 9.90 15.27
CA MET A 119 -1.50 8.58 14.81
C MET A 119 0.03 8.51 14.72
N ASN A 120 0.70 9.55 14.21
CA ASN A 120 2.16 9.56 14.09
C ASN A 120 2.84 9.47 15.46
N LEU A 121 2.28 10.08 16.51
CA LEU A 121 2.79 9.93 17.89
C LEU A 121 2.74 8.47 18.36
N LEU A 122 1.69 7.74 18.00
CA LEU A 122 1.59 6.31 18.29
C LEU A 122 2.54 5.47 17.41
N GLU A 123 2.73 5.86 16.15
CA GLU A 123 3.72 5.22 15.27
C GLU A 123 5.13 5.34 15.83
N ASP A 124 5.51 6.52 16.31
CA ASP A 124 6.82 6.77 16.91
C ASP A 124 7.05 5.91 18.15
N GLN A 125 6.02 5.68 18.96
CA GLN A 125 6.09 4.74 20.09
C GLN A 125 6.39 3.32 19.63
N VAL A 126 5.70 2.82 18.60
CA VAL A 126 5.98 1.49 18.04
C VAL A 126 7.38 1.43 17.43
N LEU A 127 7.80 2.46 16.70
CA LEU A 127 9.13 2.50 16.09
C LEU A 127 10.24 2.44 17.16
N LYS A 128 10.04 3.04 18.33
CA LYS A 128 11.01 2.92 19.45
C LYS A 128 11.16 1.49 19.97
N LEU A 129 10.14 0.64 19.82
CA LEU A 129 10.18 -0.77 20.23
C LEU A 129 10.91 -1.68 19.22
N LEU A 130 11.03 -1.25 17.96
CA LEU A 130 11.62 -2.06 16.89
C LEU A 130 13.14 -1.92 16.83
N SER A 131 13.82 -3.04 16.59
CA SER A 131 15.26 -3.06 16.30
C SER A 131 15.59 -2.37 14.97
N PRO A 132 16.85 -1.94 14.74
CA PRO A 132 17.26 -1.35 13.47
C PRO A 132 16.93 -2.25 12.26
N GLN A 133 17.18 -3.56 12.37
CA GLN A 133 16.87 -4.52 11.31
C GLN A 133 15.36 -4.64 11.04
N GLN A 134 14.53 -4.60 12.10
CA GLN A 134 13.07 -4.60 11.96
C GLN A 134 12.57 -3.32 11.27
N LYS A 135 13.17 -2.16 11.57
CA LYS A 135 12.87 -0.88 10.90
C LYS A 135 13.22 -0.92 9.42
N GLU A 136 14.34 -1.52 9.04
CA GLU A 136 14.69 -1.71 7.62
C GLU A 136 13.68 -2.61 6.91
N ARG A 137 13.32 -3.75 7.50
CA ARG A 137 12.28 -4.63 6.95
C ARG A 137 10.95 -3.91 6.77
N LEU A 138 10.55 -3.08 7.73
CA LEU A 138 9.35 -2.27 7.63
C LEU A 138 9.41 -1.27 6.47
N LYS A 139 10.57 -0.62 6.24
CA LYS A 139 10.77 0.26 5.08
C LYS A 139 10.61 -0.50 3.76
N GLU A 140 11.05 -1.75 3.70
CA GLU A 140 10.97 -2.61 2.51
C GLU A 140 9.62 -3.34 2.35
N TYR A 141 8.78 -3.39 3.39
CA TYR A 141 7.50 -4.10 3.38
C TYR A 141 6.56 -3.63 2.28
N HIS A 142 6.10 -4.54 1.41
CA HIS A 142 4.99 -4.32 0.49
C HIS A 142 3.82 -5.26 0.84
N PRO A 143 2.59 -4.72 1.01
CA PRO A 143 1.42 -5.52 1.35
C PRO A 143 1.13 -6.56 0.26
N HIS A 144 0.87 -7.79 0.68
CA HIS A 144 0.56 -8.91 -0.21
C HIS A 144 -0.38 -9.90 0.49
N ILE A 145 -1.35 -10.42 -0.26
CA ILE A 145 -2.37 -11.35 0.26
C ILE A 145 -1.72 -12.72 0.51
N ILE A 146 -1.02 -13.23 -0.52
CA ILE A 146 -0.29 -14.50 -0.43
C ILE A 146 1.08 -14.21 0.16
N PRO A 147 1.46 -14.79 1.32
CA PRO A 147 2.78 -14.65 1.92
C PRO A 147 3.85 -14.89 0.86
N ARG A 148 4.56 -13.83 0.47
CA ARG A 148 5.60 -13.96 -0.55
C ARG A 148 6.88 -14.40 0.13
N LYS A 149 7.68 -15.22 -0.55
CA LYS A 149 9.07 -15.50 -0.15
C LYS A 149 9.92 -14.20 -0.11
N TYR A 150 9.47 -13.14 -0.80
CA TYR A 150 10.17 -11.87 -0.99
C TYR A 150 9.27 -10.68 -0.64
N TRP A 151 9.83 -9.64 0.00
CA TRP A 151 9.07 -8.53 0.60
C TRP A 151 8.67 -7.44 -0.38
N SER A 152 9.29 -7.42 -1.56
CA SER A 152 9.02 -6.43 -2.61
C SER A 152 9.20 -7.03 -4.01
N PRO A 153 8.54 -6.47 -5.04
CA PRO A 153 8.81 -6.84 -6.44
C PRO A 153 10.29 -6.66 -6.83
N LYS A 154 10.98 -5.68 -6.23
CA LYS A 154 12.43 -5.47 -6.43
C LYS A 154 13.27 -6.59 -5.83
N GLU A 155 12.89 -7.12 -4.66
CA GLU A 155 13.54 -8.30 -4.09
C GLU A 155 13.24 -9.58 -4.86
N GLU A 156 12.02 -9.76 -5.35
CA GLU A 156 11.66 -10.89 -6.22
C GLU A 156 12.51 -10.87 -7.50
N LEU A 157 12.62 -9.69 -8.13
CA LEU A 157 13.52 -9.48 -9.26
C LEU A 157 14.97 -9.75 -8.86
N TRP A 158 15.44 -9.21 -7.74
CA TRP A 158 16.81 -9.42 -7.29
C TRP A 158 17.13 -10.90 -7.00
N ALA A 159 16.20 -11.64 -6.41
CA ALA A 159 16.36 -13.07 -6.17
C ALA A 159 16.41 -13.86 -7.47
N PHE A 160 15.58 -13.47 -8.45
CA PHE A 160 15.66 -14.00 -9.81
C PHE A 160 17.03 -13.73 -10.45
N LEU A 161 17.53 -12.49 -10.41
CA LEU A 161 18.84 -12.14 -10.96
C LEU A 161 19.98 -12.91 -10.26
N LYS A 162 19.92 -13.08 -8.94
CA LYS A 162 20.87 -13.91 -8.18
C LYS A 162 20.83 -15.38 -8.59
N MET A 163 19.64 -15.93 -8.87
CA MET A 163 19.48 -17.29 -9.35
C MET A 163 20.14 -17.46 -10.72
N ILE A 164 19.96 -16.48 -11.63
CA ILE A 164 20.61 -16.50 -12.95
C ILE A 164 22.14 -16.42 -12.83
N HIS A 165 22.65 -15.52 -11.99
CA HIS A 165 24.08 -15.37 -11.73
C HIS A 165 24.74 -16.67 -11.24
N LYS A 166 24.04 -17.45 -10.39
CA LYS A 166 24.54 -18.73 -9.85
C LYS A 166 24.26 -19.95 -10.73
N MET A 167 23.69 -19.77 -11.91
CA MET A 167 23.24 -20.88 -12.76
C MET A 167 24.44 -21.51 -13.50
N SER A 168 24.53 -22.85 -13.52
CA SER A 168 25.58 -23.53 -14.29
C SER A 168 25.42 -23.32 -15.80
N GLU A 169 26.50 -23.46 -16.57
CA GLU A 169 26.50 -23.22 -18.02
C GLU A 169 25.48 -24.09 -18.77
N ARG A 170 25.39 -25.37 -18.39
CA ARG A 170 24.39 -26.29 -18.93
C ARG A 170 22.94 -25.81 -18.68
N ARG A 171 22.65 -25.31 -17.47
CA ARG A 171 21.32 -24.75 -17.15
C ARG A 171 21.08 -23.42 -17.85
N TRP A 172 22.11 -22.62 -18.03
CA TRP A 172 22.06 -21.34 -18.72
C TRP A 172 21.69 -21.49 -20.19
N ASN A 173 22.39 -22.37 -20.91
CA ASN A 173 22.09 -22.67 -22.31
C ASN A 173 20.65 -23.18 -22.48
N HIS A 174 20.17 -24.01 -21.54
CA HIS A 174 18.77 -24.42 -21.54
C HIS A 174 17.80 -23.26 -21.25
N PHE A 175 18.16 -22.40 -20.31
CA PHE A 175 17.35 -21.24 -19.90
C PHE A 175 17.22 -20.23 -21.04
N GLN A 176 18.31 -19.85 -21.70
CA GLN A 176 18.33 -18.94 -22.85
C GLN A 176 17.42 -19.43 -23.98
N ASN A 177 17.56 -20.70 -24.35
CA ASN A 177 16.89 -21.25 -25.53
C ASN A 177 15.41 -21.61 -25.33
N ARG A 178 14.99 -21.93 -24.09
CA ARG A 178 13.62 -22.40 -23.81
C ARG A 178 12.85 -21.54 -22.81
N ALA A 179 13.46 -21.22 -21.67
CA ALA A 179 12.73 -20.66 -20.54
C ALA A 179 12.59 -19.14 -20.65
N LEU A 180 13.66 -18.44 -21.03
CA LEU A 180 13.70 -16.98 -21.07
C LEU A 180 12.66 -16.40 -22.05
N PRO A 181 12.53 -16.86 -23.32
CA PRO A 181 11.51 -16.34 -24.22
C PRO A 181 10.09 -16.57 -23.69
N ARG A 182 9.83 -17.71 -23.04
CA ARG A 182 8.52 -18.02 -22.43
C ARG A 182 8.23 -17.12 -21.23
N ILE A 183 9.22 -16.89 -20.36
CA ILE A 183 9.09 -16.00 -19.19
C ILE A 183 8.85 -14.57 -19.65
N LEU A 184 9.63 -14.08 -20.62
CA LEU A 184 9.50 -12.74 -21.18
C LEU A 184 8.15 -12.58 -21.90
N LYS A 185 7.65 -13.59 -22.63
CA LYS A 185 6.32 -13.59 -23.26
C LYS A 185 5.18 -13.60 -22.24
N ARG A 186 5.26 -14.41 -21.18
CA ARG A 186 4.26 -14.43 -20.10
C ARG A 186 4.25 -13.13 -19.29
N ARG A 187 5.43 -12.54 -19.08
CA ARG A 187 5.60 -11.28 -18.33
C ARG A 187 5.62 -10.06 -19.25
N GLN A 188 5.33 -10.20 -20.55
CA GLN A 188 5.51 -9.15 -21.56
C GLN A 188 4.69 -7.89 -21.25
N ARG A 189 3.49 -8.03 -20.66
CA ARG A 189 2.67 -6.88 -20.20
C ARG A 189 3.29 -6.15 -19.00
N PHE A 190 3.97 -6.86 -18.11
CA PHE A 190 4.65 -6.29 -16.94
C PHE A 190 5.99 -5.67 -17.34
N ILE A 191 6.73 -6.36 -18.23
CA ILE A 191 8.02 -5.95 -18.76
C ILE A 191 7.85 -4.74 -19.68
N LYS A 192 6.93 -4.75 -20.66
CA LYS A 192 6.67 -3.57 -21.53
C LYS A 192 6.29 -2.31 -20.75
N LYS A 193 5.71 -2.44 -19.54
CA LYS A 193 5.36 -1.29 -18.69
C LYS A 193 6.50 -0.79 -17.79
N ARG A 194 7.55 -1.58 -17.52
CA ARG A 194 8.56 -1.27 -16.49
C ARG A 194 10.02 -1.50 -16.89
N CYS A 195 10.26 -2.23 -17.97
CA CYS A 195 11.58 -2.58 -18.50
C CYS A 195 11.62 -2.22 -19.98
N ASN A 196 12.59 -1.42 -20.41
CA ASN A 196 12.74 -1.05 -21.82
C ASN A 196 13.50 -2.09 -22.64
N PHE A 197 13.89 -3.22 -22.04
CA PHE A 197 14.73 -4.19 -22.72
C PHE A 197 13.95 -5.03 -23.74
N SER A 198 14.49 -5.09 -24.95
CA SER A 198 14.23 -6.12 -25.95
C SER A 198 14.69 -7.50 -25.42
N LEU A 199 14.33 -8.57 -26.13
CA LEU A 199 14.78 -9.92 -25.78
C LEU A 199 16.32 -10.01 -25.76
N ASP A 200 16.96 -9.40 -26.75
CA ASP A 200 18.42 -9.43 -26.91
C ASP A 200 19.11 -8.57 -25.86
N GLU A 201 18.54 -7.40 -25.53
CA GLU A 201 19.06 -6.57 -24.44
C GLU A 201 18.93 -7.28 -23.08
N TRP A 202 17.87 -8.08 -22.88
CA TRP A 202 17.74 -8.94 -21.70
C TRP A 202 18.80 -10.03 -21.67
N LEU A 203 19.11 -10.67 -22.80
CA LEU A 203 20.15 -11.69 -22.89
C LEU A 203 21.53 -11.11 -22.53
N LEU A 204 21.91 -10.02 -23.20
CA LEU A 204 23.18 -9.32 -22.94
C LEU A 204 23.30 -8.88 -21.47
N PHE A 205 22.22 -8.34 -20.90
CA PHE A 205 22.20 -7.94 -19.50
C PHE A 205 22.37 -9.12 -18.53
N LEU A 206 21.73 -10.26 -18.81
CA LEU A 206 21.84 -11.45 -17.98
C LEU A 206 23.21 -12.13 -18.11
N GLU A 207 23.84 -12.08 -19.29
CA GLU A 207 25.22 -12.53 -19.50
C GLU A 207 26.22 -11.66 -18.73
N TYR A 208 26.06 -10.34 -18.83
CA TYR A 208 26.81 -9.39 -18.00
C TYR A 208 26.66 -9.70 -16.50
N LEU A 209 25.43 -9.96 -16.03
CA LEU A 209 25.21 -10.33 -14.63
C LEU A 209 25.91 -11.62 -14.21
N ARG A 210 26.08 -12.59 -15.11
CA ARG A 210 26.81 -13.84 -14.84
C ARG A 210 28.31 -13.63 -14.79
N SER A 211 28.85 -12.67 -15.55
CA SER A 211 30.30 -12.40 -15.57
C SER A 211 30.78 -11.62 -14.35
N LEU A 212 29.90 -10.90 -13.64
CA LEU A 212 30.25 -10.19 -12.41
C LEU A 212 30.66 -11.17 -11.30
N SER A 213 31.66 -10.80 -10.49
CA SER A 213 31.93 -11.51 -9.23
C SER A 213 30.81 -11.29 -8.20
N GLU A 214 30.69 -12.17 -7.20
CA GLU A 214 29.64 -12.01 -6.17
C GLU A 214 29.80 -10.69 -5.37
N LYS A 215 31.03 -10.22 -5.19
CA LYS A 215 31.35 -8.96 -4.51
C LYS A 215 30.88 -7.76 -5.35
N GLU A 216 31.12 -7.77 -6.65
CA GLU A 216 30.67 -6.73 -7.57
C GLU A 216 29.15 -6.71 -7.70
N LEU A 217 28.52 -7.88 -7.81
CA LEU A 217 27.07 -8.00 -7.86
C LEU A 217 26.42 -7.34 -6.63
N ARG A 218 26.96 -7.57 -5.42
CA ARG A 218 26.47 -6.92 -4.20
C ARG A 218 26.66 -5.40 -4.24
N LYS A 219 27.83 -4.92 -4.68
CA LYS A 219 28.14 -3.49 -4.79
C LYS A 219 27.22 -2.78 -5.80
N GLN A 220 26.91 -3.44 -6.91
CA GLN A 220 26.14 -2.87 -8.01
C GLN A 220 24.61 -3.10 -7.90
N LYS A 221 24.12 -3.78 -6.85
CA LYS A 221 22.70 -4.12 -6.65
C LYS A 221 21.75 -2.95 -6.96
N LYS A 222 22.06 -1.75 -6.44
CA LYS A 222 21.23 -0.55 -6.67
C LYS A 222 21.21 -0.13 -8.15
N GLY A 223 22.37 -0.09 -8.80
CA GLY A 223 22.52 0.28 -10.21
C GLY A 223 21.82 -0.70 -11.16
N ILE A 224 22.03 -2.00 -10.94
CA ILE A 224 21.38 -3.10 -11.66
C ILE A 224 19.85 -2.97 -11.55
N LEU A 225 19.33 -2.80 -10.34
CA LEU A 225 17.88 -2.66 -10.14
C LEU A 225 17.34 -1.38 -10.80
N SER A 226 18.09 -0.28 -10.84
CA SER A 226 17.65 0.95 -11.54
C SER A 226 17.66 0.86 -13.06
N GLN A 227 18.59 0.07 -13.64
CA GLN A 227 18.64 -0.15 -15.08
C GLN A 227 17.45 -1.01 -15.56
N VAL A 228 17.12 -2.04 -14.78
CA VAL A 228 16.04 -2.98 -15.10
C VAL A 228 14.67 -2.42 -14.73
N TRP A 229 14.57 -1.71 -13.60
CA TRP A 229 13.29 -1.25 -13.07
C TRP A 229 13.17 0.25 -13.24
N LYS A 230 12.50 0.68 -14.31
CA LYS A 230 12.11 2.07 -14.48
C LYS A 230 10.78 2.33 -13.76
N GLU A 231 10.77 3.40 -12.99
CA GLU A 231 9.52 3.95 -12.46
C GLU A 231 8.73 4.58 -13.60
N THR A 232 7.43 4.33 -13.65
CA THR A 232 6.57 4.94 -14.69
C THR A 232 6.31 6.42 -14.37
N LYS A 233 6.01 7.23 -15.39
CA LYS A 233 5.62 8.64 -15.20
C LYS A 233 4.46 8.77 -14.20
N GLU A 234 3.48 7.86 -14.30
CA GLU A 234 2.32 7.82 -13.40
C GLU A 234 2.70 7.49 -11.96
N GLU A 235 3.62 6.54 -11.73
CA GLU A 235 4.15 6.20 -10.41
C GLU A 235 4.92 7.37 -9.79
N ARG A 236 5.74 8.04 -10.60
CA ARG A 236 6.49 9.23 -10.18
C ARG A 236 5.54 10.35 -9.77
N ILE A 237 4.54 10.67 -10.58
CA ILE A 237 3.53 11.69 -10.27
C ILE A 237 2.77 11.32 -9.00
N ARG A 238 2.34 10.05 -8.85
CA ARG A 238 1.66 9.58 -7.64
C ARG A 238 2.54 9.72 -6.39
N ARG A 239 3.84 9.44 -6.51
CA ARG A 239 4.80 9.62 -5.41
C ARG A 239 4.97 11.09 -5.06
N GLU A 240 5.18 11.95 -6.04
CA GLU A 240 5.33 13.40 -5.85
C GLU A 240 4.06 14.01 -5.21
N LEU A 241 2.87 13.64 -5.70
CA LEU A 241 1.61 14.05 -5.09
C LEU A 241 1.45 13.53 -3.66
N ALA A 242 1.83 12.27 -3.39
CA ALA A 242 1.79 11.70 -2.05
C ALA A 242 2.76 12.44 -1.10
N GLU A 243 3.94 12.84 -1.58
CA GLU A 243 4.89 13.64 -0.79
C GLU A 243 4.34 15.04 -0.49
N ILE A 244 3.78 15.73 -1.48
CA ILE A 244 3.16 17.05 -1.28
C ILE A 244 2.03 16.94 -0.26
N HIS A 245 1.16 15.93 -0.40
CA HIS A 245 0.06 15.71 0.52
C HIS A 245 0.57 15.38 1.93
N LYS A 246 1.62 14.55 2.04
CA LYS A 246 2.28 14.24 3.32
C LYS A 246 2.86 15.48 3.99
N ARG A 247 3.53 16.35 3.25
CA ARG A 247 4.11 17.60 3.78
C ARG A 247 3.02 18.57 4.24
N LYS A 248 1.93 18.72 3.46
CA LYS A 248 0.87 19.69 3.76
C LYS A 248 -0.10 19.24 4.86
N TYR A 249 -0.49 17.96 4.86
CA TYR A 249 -1.60 17.47 5.67
C TYR A 249 -1.22 16.32 6.60
N GLY A 250 0.06 15.91 6.60
CA GLY A 250 0.48 14.69 7.27
C GLY A 250 0.08 13.44 6.50
N SER A 251 0.68 12.33 6.87
CA SER A 251 0.28 11.00 6.41
C SER A 251 0.64 9.99 7.47
N ILE A 252 -0.25 9.01 7.65
CA ILE A 252 0.03 7.80 8.42
C ILE A 252 1.07 6.97 7.66
N GLY A 253 2.13 6.58 8.37
CA GLY A 253 3.20 5.73 7.87
C GLY A 253 2.76 4.26 7.76
N LYS A 254 3.73 3.38 7.51
CA LYS A 254 3.45 1.93 7.38
C LYS A 254 3.05 1.32 8.73
N VAL A 255 3.63 1.80 9.83
CA VAL A 255 3.24 1.36 11.17
C VAL A 255 1.77 1.66 11.39
N GLY A 256 1.36 2.91 11.14
CA GLY A 256 -0.01 3.29 11.43
C GLY A 256 -1.02 2.59 10.52
N LYS A 257 -0.65 2.39 9.24
CA LYS A 257 -1.50 1.68 8.27
C LYS A 257 -1.70 0.21 8.58
N TYR A 258 -0.72 -0.48 9.17
CA TYR A 258 -0.76 -1.94 9.31
C TYR A 258 -0.72 -2.42 10.76
N LEU A 259 0.15 -1.85 11.61
CA LEU A 259 0.28 -2.26 13.02
C LEU A 259 -0.66 -1.51 13.96
N LEU A 260 -1.14 -0.32 13.57
CA LEU A 260 -2.09 0.47 14.36
C LEU A 260 -3.44 0.64 13.66
N HIS A 261 -3.74 -0.23 12.69
CA HIS A 261 -5.03 -0.28 12.04
C HIS A 261 -6.12 -0.69 13.06
N PRO A 262 -7.41 -0.30 12.88
CA PRO A 262 -8.51 -0.67 13.76
C PRO A 262 -8.64 -2.14 14.16
N TYR A 263 -8.12 -3.05 13.33
CA TYR A 263 -8.18 -4.50 13.57
C TYR A 263 -6.88 -5.09 14.13
N SER A 264 -5.80 -4.30 14.21
CA SER A 264 -4.49 -4.79 14.63
C SER A 264 -4.51 -5.27 16.08
N ALA A 265 -5.22 -4.59 16.97
CA ALA A 265 -5.34 -4.97 18.37
C ALA A 265 -5.91 -6.39 18.54
N GLU A 266 -7.00 -6.71 17.84
CA GLU A 266 -7.62 -8.04 17.90
C GLU A 266 -6.68 -9.13 17.32
N ILE A 267 -6.00 -8.83 16.21
CA ILE A 267 -5.03 -9.76 15.59
C ILE A 267 -3.90 -10.07 16.57
N ILE A 268 -3.29 -9.05 17.16
CA ILE A 268 -2.16 -9.22 18.08
C ILE A 268 -2.61 -9.97 19.34
N GLN A 269 -3.78 -9.65 19.88
CA GLN A 269 -4.35 -10.36 21.04
C GLN A 269 -4.51 -11.86 20.76
N LYS A 270 -5.01 -12.23 19.58
CA LYS A 270 -5.14 -13.64 19.18
C LYS A 270 -3.78 -14.33 19.05
N LEU A 271 -2.74 -13.63 18.58
CA LEU A 271 -1.38 -14.17 18.49
C LEU A 271 -0.75 -14.38 19.86
N LEU A 272 -0.95 -13.45 20.80
CA LEU A 272 -0.46 -13.57 22.18
C LEU A 272 -1.07 -14.79 22.88
N LYS A 273 -2.40 -14.98 22.78
CA LYS A 273 -3.09 -16.15 23.35
C LYS A 273 -2.61 -17.49 22.79
N LYS A 274 -2.32 -17.55 21.47
CA LYS A 274 -1.82 -18.78 20.84
C LYS A 274 -0.39 -19.13 21.25
N GLY A 275 0.44 -18.13 21.54
CA GLY A 275 1.81 -18.33 22.04
C GLY A 275 1.88 -18.78 23.50
N GLU A 276 0.76 -18.83 24.21
CA GLU A 276 0.65 -19.36 25.59
C GLU A 276 0.17 -20.83 25.61
N SER A 277 -0.18 -21.38 24.44
CA SER A 277 -0.65 -22.76 24.28
C SER A 277 0.42 -23.68 23.66
N GLN A 278 1.68 -23.25 23.63
CA GLN A 278 2.87 -24.01 23.20
C GLN A 278 3.90 -23.98 24.31
#